data_AF-A0AA35T5A1-F1
#
_entry.id   AF-A0AA35T5A1-F1
#
_cell.length_a   1.000
_cell.length_b   1.000
_cell.length_c   1.000
_cell.angle_alpha   90.00
_cell.angle_beta   90.00
_cell.angle_gamma   90.00
#
_symmetry.space_group_name_H-M   'P 1'
#
loop_
_entity.id
_entity.type
_entity.pdbx_description
1 polymer ?
#
loop_
_entity_poly.entity_id
_entity_poly.type
_entity_poly.pdbx_seq_one_letter_code
_entity_poly.pdbx_strand_id
1 'polypeptide(L)'
;MDYVPLVHKLLNERVDYIIQSYVRRKEYVAALLSMMGRSVVEYDTEGFKKVAFLFEQQGFAFVALLELTDEFPKGQPGLVLRSVYHCMDGLPCQSVVTDYPYSPRWGSEEMAERLRSYLIYVGPRFRGLSKQKGEFL
;
A
#
# COMPACT_ATOMS: atom_id res chain seq x y z
N MET A 1 -32.60 -6.20 31.84
CA MET A 1 -32.25 -7.27 30.86
C MET A 1 -31.74 -6.53 29.63
N ASP A 2 -30.49 -6.07 29.69
CA ASP A 2 -29.98 -5.02 28.80
C ASP A 2 -28.88 -5.52 27.85
N TYR A 3 -28.70 -6.86 27.81
CA TYR A 3 -27.70 -7.51 26.97
C TYR A 3 -28.04 -7.41 25.48
N VAL A 4 -29.30 -7.66 25.10
CA VAL A 4 -29.71 -7.65 23.69
C VAL A 4 -29.57 -6.26 23.05
N PRO A 5 -30.03 -5.16 23.67
CA PRO A 5 -29.79 -3.81 23.14
C PRO A 5 -28.30 -3.45 23.04
N LEU A 6 -27.48 -3.87 24.02
CA LEU A 6 -26.04 -3.62 24.01
C LEU A 6 -25.33 -4.35 22.86
N VAL A 7 -25.63 -5.64 22.66
CA VAL A 7 -25.07 -6.42 21.55
C VAL A 7 -25.46 -5.82 20.21
N HIS A 8 -26.73 -5.42 20.05
CA HIS A 8 -27.19 -4.77 18.82
C HIS A 8 -26.44 -3.47 18.53
N LYS A 9 -26.19 -2.65 19.56
CA LYS A 9 -25.41 -1.41 19.42
C LYS A 9 -23.97 -1.70 18.98
N LEU A 10 -23.27 -2.60 19.68
CA LEU A 10 -21.87 -2.93 19.37
C LEU A 10 -21.73 -3.55 17.98
N LEU A 11 -22.69 -4.38 17.57
CA LEU A 11 -22.69 -4.99 16.25
C LEU A 11 -22.85 -3.94 15.15
N ASN A 12 -23.79 -3.00 15.31
CA ASN A 12 -23.99 -1.92 14.35
C ASN A 12 -22.76 -1.02 14.23
N GLU A 13 -22.16 -0.62 15.36
CA GLU A 13 -20.93 0.17 15.37
C GLU A 13 -19.79 -0.55 14.62
N ARG A 14 -19.69 -1.89 14.78
CA ARG A 14 -18.68 -2.69 14.09
C ARG A 14 -18.96 -2.83 12.60
N VAL A 15 -20.22 -3.03 12.21
CA VAL A 15 -20.64 -3.12 10.81
C VAL A 15 -20.38 -1.79 10.10
N ASP A 16 -20.79 -0.67 10.70
CA ASP A 16 -20.56 0.67 10.16
C ASP A 16 -19.07 0.94 9.96
N TYR A 17 -18.24 0.55 10.93
CA TYR A 17 -16.79 0.68 10.82
C TYR A 17 -16.22 -0.12 9.64
N ILE A 18 -16.66 -1.37 9.45
CA ILE A 18 -16.20 -2.23 8.34
C ILE A 18 -16.62 -1.63 7.00
N ILE A 19 -17.86 -1.14 6.88
CA ILE A 19 -18.38 -0.51 5.66
C ILE A 19 -17.56 0.74 5.33
N GLN A 20 -17.34 1.62 6.31
CA GLN A 20 -16.56 2.85 6.10
C GLN A 20 -15.11 2.53 5.70
N SER A 21 -14.49 1.55 6.34
CA SER A 21 -13.14 1.09 6.02
C SER A 21 -13.07 0.57 4.57
N TYR A 22 -14.05 -0.24 4.15
CA TYR A 22 -14.16 -0.74 2.78
C TYR A 22 -14.32 0.38 1.75
N VAL A 23 -15.23 1.33 1.99
CA VAL A 23 -15.44 2.49 1.10
C VAL A 23 -14.15 3.29 0.96
N ARG A 24 -13.46 3.56 2.07
CA ARG A 24 -12.18 4.29 2.07
C ARG A 24 -11.09 3.55 1.31
N ARG A 25 -10.95 2.23 1.47
CA ARG A 25 -9.99 1.43 0.69
C ARG A 25 -10.30 1.52 -0.80
N LYS A 26 -11.56 1.36 -1.18
CA LYS A 26 -12.01 1.45 -2.58
C LYS A 26 -11.69 2.81 -3.19
N GLU A 27 -12.01 3.90 -2.50
CA GLU A 27 -11.71 5.27 -2.96
C GLU A 27 -10.21 5.50 -3.11
N TYR A 28 -9.41 5.02 -2.15
CA TYR A 28 -7.96 5.16 -2.19
C TYR A 28 -7.33 4.37 -3.34
N VAL A 29 -7.71 3.10 -3.52
CA VAL A 29 -7.26 2.31 -4.66
C VAL A 29 -7.71 2.96 -5.98
N ALA A 30 -8.94 3.44 -6.09
CA ALA A 30 -9.41 4.15 -7.27
C ALA A 30 -8.57 5.41 -7.58
N ALA A 31 -8.21 6.20 -6.56
CA ALA A 31 -7.33 7.35 -6.72
C ALA A 31 -5.93 6.94 -7.21
N LEU A 32 -5.35 5.87 -6.63
CA LEU A 32 -4.07 5.33 -7.07
C LEU A 32 -4.11 4.84 -8.52
N LEU A 33 -5.17 4.14 -8.91
CA LEU A 33 -5.39 3.67 -10.29
C LEU A 33 -5.56 4.85 -11.26
N SER A 34 -6.25 5.91 -10.86
CA SER A 34 -6.41 7.13 -11.66
C SER A 34 -5.05 7.80 -11.91
N MET A 35 -4.21 7.90 -10.87
CA MET A 35 -2.94 8.61 -10.94
C MET A 35 -1.78 7.81 -11.52
N MET A 36 -1.75 6.49 -11.30
CA MET A 36 -0.63 5.60 -11.61
C MET A 36 -1.08 4.36 -12.39
N GLY A 37 -2.24 4.41 -13.05
CA GLY A 37 -2.87 3.26 -13.71
C GLY A 37 -2.02 2.53 -14.74
N ARG A 38 -1.11 3.24 -15.40
CA ARG A 38 -0.18 2.65 -16.39
C ARG A 38 0.89 1.76 -15.76
N SER A 39 1.16 1.95 -14.47
CA SER A 39 2.16 1.22 -13.70
C SER A 39 1.57 0.08 -12.89
N VAL A 40 0.24 -0.12 -12.92
CA VAL A 40 -0.42 -1.17 -12.13
C VAL A 40 -0.12 -2.54 -12.71
N VAL A 41 0.28 -3.47 -11.85
CA VAL A 41 0.47 -4.88 -12.20
C VAL A 41 -0.76 -5.68 -11.83
N GLU A 42 -1.18 -5.56 -10.56
CA GLU A 42 -2.33 -6.26 -10.01
C GLU A 42 -2.92 -5.48 -8.84
N TYR A 43 -4.20 -5.71 -8.55
CA TYR A 43 -4.87 -5.22 -7.35
C TYR A 43 -6.02 -6.14 -6.97
N ASP A 44 -6.38 -6.11 -5.69
CA ASP A 44 -7.51 -6.83 -5.14
C ASP A 44 -8.82 -6.15 -5.52
N THR A 45 -9.62 -6.81 -6.37
CA THR A 45 -10.93 -6.31 -6.83
C THR A 45 -12.07 -6.55 -5.85
N GLU A 46 -11.88 -7.42 -4.85
CA GLU A 46 -12.93 -7.79 -3.89
C GLU A 46 -12.82 -6.96 -2.62
N GLY A 47 -11.65 -6.97 -1.97
CA GLY A 47 -11.42 -6.33 -0.67
C GLY A 47 -10.69 -5.01 -0.72
N PHE A 48 -10.10 -4.67 -1.88
CA PHE A 48 -9.19 -3.55 -2.08
C PHE A 48 -8.04 -3.53 -1.05
N LYS A 49 -7.57 -4.71 -0.62
CA LYS A 49 -6.55 -4.82 0.42
C LYS A 49 -5.12 -4.78 -0.11
N LYS A 50 -4.91 -5.06 -1.39
CA LYS A 50 -3.57 -5.13 -1.98
C LYS A 50 -3.55 -4.47 -3.34
N VAL A 51 -2.47 -3.76 -3.64
CA VAL A 51 -2.19 -3.23 -4.97
C VAL A 51 -0.69 -3.24 -5.22
N ALA A 52 -0.28 -3.67 -6.40
CA ALA A 52 1.11 -3.72 -6.83
C ALA A 52 1.34 -2.84 -8.06
N PHE A 53 2.42 -2.09 -8.02
CA PHE A 53 2.85 -1.23 -9.13
C PHE A 53 4.26 -1.60 -9.57
N LEU A 54 4.52 -1.54 -10.86
CA LEU A 54 5.85 -1.63 -11.46
C LEU A 54 6.32 -0.23 -11.86
N PHE A 55 7.44 0.20 -11.27
CA PHE A 55 8.08 1.46 -11.60
C PHE A 55 9.44 1.20 -12.24
N GLU A 56 9.79 2.01 -13.22
CA GLU A 56 11.13 2.05 -13.78
C GLU A 56 11.73 3.43 -13.56
N GLN A 57 12.94 3.47 -12.99
CA GLN A 57 13.70 4.71 -12.82
C GLN A 57 15.15 4.53 -13.24
N GLN A 58 15.58 5.31 -14.24
CA GLN A 58 16.97 5.31 -14.73
C GLN A 58 17.51 3.89 -15.04
N GLY A 59 16.69 3.08 -15.72
CA GLY A 59 17.02 1.69 -16.11
C GLY A 59 17.00 0.69 -14.95
N PHE A 60 16.31 1.01 -13.85
CA PHE A 60 16.06 0.09 -12.74
C PHE A 60 14.56 -0.04 -12.50
N ALA A 61 14.01 -1.20 -12.84
CA ALA A 61 12.67 -1.61 -12.47
C ALA A 61 12.58 -2.16 -11.03
N PHE A 62 11.54 -1.76 -10.32
CA PHE A 62 11.17 -2.31 -9.01
C PHE A 62 9.65 -2.37 -8.86
N VAL A 63 9.19 -3.31 -8.04
CA VAL A 63 7.77 -3.46 -7.69
C VAL A 63 7.51 -2.79 -6.35
N ALA A 64 6.49 -1.96 -6.28
CA ALA A 64 5.96 -1.39 -5.06
C ALA A 64 4.64 -2.08 -4.72
N LEU A 65 4.63 -2.88 -3.65
CA LEU A 65 3.46 -3.55 -3.12
C LEU A 65 2.91 -2.75 -1.94
N LEU A 66 1.66 -2.34 -2.04
CA LEU A 66 0.92 -1.65 -0.99
C LEU A 66 -0.11 -2.60 -0.39
N GLU A 67 -0.11 -2.74 0.93
CA GLU A 67 -1.03 -3.58 1.69
C GLU A 67 -1.87 -2.72 2.66
N LEU A 68 -3.17 -2.72 2.46
CA LEU A 68 -4.16 -2.00 3.25
C LEU A 68 -4.75 -2.93 4.30
N THR A 69 -4.56 -2.59 5.58
CA THR A 69 -5.07 -3.37 6.70
C THR A 69 -6.56 -3.15 6.92
N ASP A 70 -7.17 -4.01 7.73
CA ASP A 70 -8.57 -3.84 8.16
C ASP A 70 -8.76 -2.62 9.08
N GLU A 71 -7.68 -2.05 9.60
CA GLU A 71 -7.69 -0.84 10.41
C GLU A 71 -7.68 0.45 9.56
N PHE A 72 -7.47 0.35 8.24
CA PHE A 72 -7.47 1.49 7.33
C PHE A 72 -8.82 2.25 7.41
N PRO A 73 -8.82 3.59 7.42
CA PRO A 73 -7.69 4.52 7.27
C PRO A 73 -6.99 4.91 8.58
N LYS A 74 -7.28 4.28 9.72
CA LYS A 74 -6.61 4.62 11.00
C LYS A 74 -5.16 4.12 11.02
N GLY A 75 -4.95 2.89 10.53
CA GLY A 75 -3.64 2.28 10.37
C GLY A 75 -2.97 2.72 9.07
N GLN A 76 -1.67 3.01 9.13
CA GLN A 76 -0.85 3.27 7.95
C GLN A 76 -0.76 1.99 7.09
N PRO A 77 -0.97 2.09 5.77
CA PRO A 77 -0.77 0.94 4.88
C PRO A 77 0.68 0.44 4.91
N GLY A 78 0.88 -0.86 4.77
CA GLY A 78 2.21 -1.43 4.57
C GLY A 78 2.71 -1.13 3.17
N LEU A 79 3.97 -0.72 3.02
CA LEU A 79 4.62 -0.54 1.72
C LEU A 79 5.88 -1.39 1.65
N VAL A 80 5.97 -2.24 0.62
CA VAL A 80 7.11 -3.11 0.37
C VAL A 80 7.65 -2.85 -1.03
N LEU A 81 8.95 -2.56 -1.12
CA LEU A 81 9.66 -2.42 -2.39
C LEU A 81 10.41 -3.70 -2.69
N ARG A 82 10.30 -4.22 -3.92
CA ARG A 82 11.01 -5.42 -4.38
C ARG A 82 11.80 -5.13 -5.64
N SER A 83 13.06 -5.55 -5.68
CA SER A 83 13.86 -5.47 -6.89
C SER A 83 13.47 -6.60 -7.85
N VAL A 84 13.48 -6.31 -9.14
CA VAL A 84 13.27 -7.31 -10.20
C VAL A 84 14.57 -8.05 -10.54
N TYR A 85 15.74 -7.46 -10.23
CA TYR A 85 17.04 -7.97 -10.71
C TYR A 85 17.92 -8.59 -9.64
N HIS A 86 17.63 -8.32 -8.36
CA HIS A 86 18.51 -8.73 -7.27
C HIS A 86 17.77 -9.70 -6.36
N CYS A 87 18.48 -10.74 -5.92
CA CYS A 87 18.00 -11.70 -4.95
C CYS A 87 18.91 -11.76 -3.73
N MET A 88 18.30 -12.12 -2.59
CA MET A 88 18.96 -12.43 -1.34
C MET A 88 18.43 -13.79 -0.90
N ASP A 89 19.31 -14.78 -0.77
CA ASP A 89 18.96 -16.15 -0.36
C ASP A 89 17.85 -16.79 -1.22
N GLY A 90 17.89 -16.56 -2.54
CA GLY A 90 16.91 -17.10 -3.49
C GLY A 90 15.57 -16.38 -3.53
N LEU A 91 15.38 -15.33 -2.74
CA LEU A 91 14.19 -14.48 -2.74
C LEU A 91 14.50 -13.09 -3.31
N PRO A 92 13.56 -12.43 -4.02
CA PRO A 92 13.77 -11.07 -4.50
C PRO A 92 14.14 -10.12 -3.36
N CYS A 93 15.19 -9.32 -3.56
CA CYS A 93 15.60 -8.32 -2.59
C CYS A 93 14.42 -7.38 -2.29
N GLN A 94 14.03 -7.34 -1.03
CA GLN A 94 12.89 -6.55 -0.57
C GLN A 94 13.28 -5.58 0.55
N SER A 95 12.61 -4.43 0.57
CA SER A 95 12.70 -3.44 1.65
C SER A 95 11.30 -3.07 2.09
N VAL A 96 11.01 -3.34 3.36
CA VAL A 96 9.79 -2.85 4.01
C VAL A 96 10.00 -1.38 4.35
N VAL A 97 9.05 -0.54 3.95
CA VAL A 97 9.07 0.90 4.21
C VAL A 97 8.10 1.18 5.36
N THR A 98 8.64 1.61 6.49
CA THR A 98 7.84 1.95 7.68
C THR A 98 7.59 3.46 7.81
N ASP A 99 8.53 4.29 7.34
CA ASP A 99 8.58 5.71 7.69
C ASP A 99 8.26 6.64 6.50
N TYR A 100 7.18 6.35 5.78
CA TYR A 100 6.71 7.24 4.72
C TYR A 100 5.60 8.17 5.22
N PRO A 101 5.42 9.38 4.65
CA PRO A 101 4.42 10.34 5.12
C PRO A 101 3.01 9.76 5.02
N TYR A 102 2.30 9.71 6.15
CA TYR A 102 0.91 9.26 6.21
C TYR A 102 0.11 10.05 7.23
N SER A 103 -1.16 10.36 6.91
CA SER A 103 -2.13 10.84 7.88
C SER A 103 -3.49 10.21 7.59
N PRO A 104 -4.18 9.70 8.62
CA PRO A 104 -5.53 9.13 8.49
C PRO A 104 -6.58 10.17 8.09
N ARG A 105 -6.25 11.46 8.13
CA ARG A 105 -7.15 12.58 7.84
C ARG A 105 -7.14 13.02 6.38
N TRP A 106 -6.16 12.59 5.60
CA TRP A 106 -6.02 13.02 4.20
C TRP A 106 -7.13 12.48 3.32
N GLY A 107 -7.41 13.19 2.23
CA GLY A 107 -8.26 12.68 1.16
C GLY A 107 -7.55 11.56 0.38
N SER A 108 -8.33 10.71 -0.29
CA SER A 108 -7.81 9.59 -1.09
C SER A 108 -6.83 10.04 -2.19
N GLU A 109 -7.14 11.15 -2.86
CA GLU A 109 -6.25 11.76 -3.88
C GLU A 109 -4.96 12.31 -3.28
N GLU A 110 -5.06 13.00 -2.14
CA GLU A 110 -3.90 13.55 -1.44
C GLU A 110 -2.96 12.44 -0.94
N MET A 111 -3.53 11.34 -0.41
CA MET A 111 -2.74 10.15 -0.06
C MET A 111 -2.02 9.57 -1.27
N ALA A 112 -2.70 9.47 -2.41
CA ALA A 112 -2.14 8.89 -3.64
C ALA A 112 -1.01 9.75 -4.21
N GLU A 113 -1.17 11.08 -4.21
CA GLU A 113 -0.13 12.03 -4.64
C GLU A 113 1.11 11.96 -3.76
N ARG A 114 0.93 11.92 -2.43
CA ARG A 114 2.06 11.81 -1.51
C ARG A 114 2.76 10.47 -1.64
N LEU A 115 2.02 9.37 -1.82
CA LEU A 115 2.62 8.06 -2.07
C LEU A 115 3.45 8.08 -3.37
N ARG A 116 2.89 8.63 -4.46
CA ARG A 116 3.60 8.76 -5.75
C ARG A 116 4.89 9.55 -5.59
N SER A 117 4.82 10.71 -4.93
CA SER A 117 5.98 11.57 -4.67
C SER A 117 7.05 10.85 -3.85
N TYR A 118 6.62 10.09 -2.84
CA TYR A 118 7.52 9.28 -2.02
C TYR A 118 8.19 8.16 -2.82
N LEU A 119 7.44 7.45 -3.68
CA LEU A 119 7.97 6.39 -4.54
C LEU A 119 9.04 6.93 -5.51
N ILE A 120 8.82 8.13 -6.05
CA ILE A 120 9.80 8.81 -6.89
C ILE A 120 11.09 9.11 -6.12
N TYR A 121 10.94 9.61 -4.89
CA TYR A 121 12.06 9.95 -4.01
C TYR A 121 12.86 8.72 -3.53
N VAL A 122 12.18 7.62 -3.17
CA VAL A 122 12.82 6.45 -2.56
C VAL A 122 13.49 5.52 -3.57
N GLY A 123 13.03 5.51 -4.83
CA GLY A 123 13.52 4.55 -5.81
C GLY A 123 15.04 4.57 -6.07
N PRO A 124 15.72 5.74 -6.19
CA PRO A 124 17.18 5.77 -6.30
C PRO A 124 17.89 5.21 -5.06
N ARG A 125 17.36 5.47 -3.86
CA ARG A 125 17.89 4.93 -2.60
C ARG A 125 17.73 3.41 -2.54
N PHE A 126 16.56 2.90 -2.94
CA PHE A 126 16.29 1.47 -2.99
C PHE A 126 17.18 0.73 -4.00
N ARG A 127 17.47 1.34 -5.15
CA ARG A 127 18.46 0.83 -6.11
C ARG A 127 19.84 0.68 -5.48
N GLY A 128 20.30 1.69 -4.74
CA GLY A 128 21.59 1.65 -4.04
C GLY A 128 21.66 0.51 -3.02
N LEU A 129 20.60 0.34 -2.22
CA LEU A 129 20.50 -0.75 -1.24
C LEU A 129 20.46 -2.13 -1.90
N SER A 130 19.72 -2.26 -3.00
CA SER A 130 19.59 -3.54 -3.72
C SER A 130 20.93 -4.00 -4.30
N LYS A 131 21.71 -3.07 -4.89
CA LYS A 131 23.06 -3.36 -5.42
C LYS A 131 24.08 -3.75 -4.35
N GLN A 132 23.93 -3.26 -3.12
CA GLN A 132 24.85 -3.55 -2.03
C GLN A 132 24.54 -4.88 -1.34
N LYS A 133 23.25 -5.25 -1.27
CA LYS A 133 22.78 -6.40 -0.50
C LYS A 133 22.50 -7.65 -1.32
N GLY A 134 22.16 -7.48 -2.60
CA GLY A 134 21.66 -8.56 -3.44
C GLY A 134 22.66 -9.03 -4.47
N GLU A 135 22.64 -10.32 -4.74
CA GLU A 135 23.29 -10.92 -5.89
C GLU A 135 22.41 -10.67 -7.13
N PHE A 136 23.03 -10.47 -8.30
CA PHE A 136 22.28 -10.39 -9.54
C PHE A 136 21.67 -11.76 -9.85
N LEU A 137 20.40 -11.75 -10.22
CA LEU A 137 19.70 -12.89 -10.81
C LEU A 137 20.32 -13.33 -12.13
#